data_AF-A0A3E0MVM5-F1
#
_entry.id   AF-A0A3E0MVM5-F1
#
_cell.length_a   1.000
_cell.length_b   1.000
_cell.length_c   1.000
_cell.angle_alpha   90.00
_cell.angle_beta   90.00
_cell.angle_gamma   90.00
#
_symmetry.space_group_name_H-M   'P 1'
#
loop_
_entity.id
_entity.type
_entity.pdbx_description
1 polymer ?
#
loop_
_entity_poly.entity_id
_entity_poly.type
_entity_poly.pdbx_seq_one_letter_code
_entity_poly.pdbx_strand_id
1 'polypeptide(L)'
;MNTPNADGAISLKESMLEVEGWTSEIYQRNFNDFLDSQPYLVGTLMDADEGMEEGAHSWMLKAVLVLKWSFQKMGWRATMLSEEKWIGIIESRMEVYEEHQEDNGLDIQSLIKISSSPNTLSELYLYVAENNAMSNEAAGNILFLLDCAIEAMEMAVLQDKTESDA
;
A
#
# COMPACT_ATOMS: atom_id res chain seq x y z
N MET A 1 -27.29 -17.95 1.29
CA MET A 1 -25.93 -17.38 1.20
C MET A 1 -26.06 -16.11 0.40
N ASN A 2 -26.00 -14.95 1.06
CA ASN A 2 -25.98 -13.67 0.37
C ASN A 2 -24.55 -13.49 -0.12
N THR A 3 -24.35 -13.51 -1.43
CA THR A 3 -23.14 -12.97 -2.05
C THR A 3 -23.02 -11.51 -1.64
N PRO A 4 -21.85 -11.05 -1.15
CA PRO A 4 -21.61 -9.63 -0.91
C PRO A 4 -21.85 -8.89 -2.23
N ASN A 5 -22.71 -7.87 -2.19
CA ASN A 5 -23.01 -7.07 -3.35
C ASN A 5 -21.76 -6.25 -3.71
N ALA A 6 -21.03 -6.65 -4.75
CA ALA A 6 -19.80 -5.99 -5.19
C ALA A 6 -20.07 -4.67 -5.96
N ASP A 7 -21.34 -4.27 -6.11
CA ASP A 7 -21.80 -3.08 -6.84
C ASP A 7 -21.29 -1.73 -6.28
N GLY A 8 -20.54 -1.74 -5.17
CA GLY A 8 -19.91 -0.56 -4.57
C GLY A 8 -18.40 -0.67 -4.36
N ALA A 9 -17.76 -1.77 -4.75
CA ALA A 9 -16.31 -1.91 -4.62
C ALA A 9 -15.62 -1.19 -5.78
N ILE A 10 -15.21 0.06 -5.55
CA ILE A 10 -14.35 0.78 -6.49
C ILE A 10 -13.08 -0.04 -6.67
N SER A 11 -12.80 -0.41 -7.92
CA SER A 11 -11.63 -1.23 -8.23
C SER A 11 -10.38 -0.41 -7.99
N LEU A 12 -9.37 -1.00 -7.35
CA LEU A 12 -8.05 -0.38 -7.18
C LEU A 12 -7.50 0.17 -8.51
N LYS A 13 -7.81 -0.49 -9.63
CA LYS A 13 -7.48 -0.04 -10.99
C LYS A 13 -8.14 1.28 -11.39
N GLU A 14 -9.39 1.52 -10.98
CA GLU A 14 -10.04 2.82 -11.24
C GLU A 14 -9.34 3.94 -10.46
N SER A 15 -8.90 3.67 -9.23
CA SER A 15 -8.10 4.61 -8.46
C SER A 15 -6.73 4.85 -9.07
N MET A 16 -6.06 3.82 -9.60
CA MET A 16 -4.79 3.97 -10.34
C MET A 16 -4.97 4.93 -11.52
N LEU A 17 -5.94 4.67 -12.39
CA LEU A 17 -6.23 5.50 -13.57
C LEU A 17 -6.55 6.95 -13.21
N GLU A 18 -7.30 7.15 -12.11
CA GLU A 18 -7.63 8.49 -11.66
C GLU A 18 -6.40 9.25 -11.14
N VAL A 19 -5.59 8.61 -10.30
CA VAL A 19 -4.36 9.21 -9.74
C VAL A 19 -3.34 9.51 -10.85
N GLU A 20 -3.23 8.65 -11.86
CA GLU A 20 -2.38 8.93 -13.04
C GLU A 20 -2.87 10.14 -13.86
N GLY A 21 -4.19 10.38 -13.88
CA GLY A 21 -4.79 11.52 -14.56
C GLY A 21 -4.69 12.84 -13.78
N TRP A 22 -4.17 12.83 -12.55
CA TRP A 22 -4.06 14.05 -11.73
C TRP A 22 -3.00 15.00 -12.27
N THR A 23 -3.28 16.30 -12.16
CA THR A 23 -2.24 17.31 -12.33
C THR A 23 -1.26 17.26 -11.16
N SER A 24 -0.06 17.81 -11.35
CA SER A 24 0.96 17.87 -10.29
C SER A 24 0.43 18.55 -9.03
N GLU A 25 -0.40 19.59 -9.15
CA GLU A 25 -1.00 20.30 -8.01
C GLU A 25 -1.99 19.41 -7.23
N ILE A 26 -2.81 18.63 -7.94
CA ILE A 26 -3.77 17.72 -7.30
C ILE A 26 -3.02 16.59 -6.61
N TYR A 27 -2.01 16.02 -7.26
CA TYR A 27 -1.17 14.98 -6.69
C TYR A 27 -0.49 15.46 -5.42
N GLN A 28 0.22 16.60 -5.49
CA GLN A 28 0.96 17.15 -4.34
C GLN A 28 0.03 17.48 -3.17
N ARG A 29 -1.14 18.06 -3.43
CA ARG A 29 -2.12 18.34 -2.37
C ARG A 29 -2.55 17.05 -1.67
N ASN A 30 -2.97 16.03 -2.43
CA ASN A 30 -3.43 14.77 -1.85
C ASN A 30 -2.31 14.00 -1.16
N PHE A 31 -1.08 14.10 -1.64
CA PHE A 31 0.08 13.49 -1.00
C PHE A 31 0.42 14.18 0.32
N ASN A 32 0.40 15.51 0.38
CA ASN A 32 0.60 16.25 1.62
C ASN A 32 -0.51 15.97 2.63
N ASP A 33 -1.78 15.94 2.19
CA ASP A 33 -2.90 15.54 3.04
C ASP A 33 -2.72 14.11 3.59
N PHE A 34 -2.11 13.22 2.80
CA PHE A 34 -1.80 11.87 3.22
C PHE A 34 -0.68 11.84 4.27
N LEU A 35 0.42 12.55 4.03
CA LEU A 35 1.51 12.73 4.99
C LEU A 35 1.01 13.29 6.33
N ASP A 36 0.15 14.31 6.30
CA ASP A 36 -0.46 14.87 7.52
C ASP A 36 -1.33 13.86 8.27
N SER A 37 -2.01 12.97 7.53
CA SER A 37 -2.89 11.96 8.12
C SER A 37 -2.16 10.71 8.63
N GLN A 38 -1.03 10.35 8.03
CA GLN A 38 -0.22 9.16 8.34
C GLN A 38 1.28 9.50 8.33
N PRO A 39 1.76 10.37 9.24
CA PRO A 39 3.11 10.93 9.17
C PRO A 39 4.21 9.88 9.31
N TYR A 40 4.02 8.88 10.19
CA TYR A 40 5.03 7.83 10.41
C TYR A 40 5.18 6.91 9.20
N LEU A 41 4.06 6.48 8.63
CA LEU A 41 4.05 5.64 7.44
C LEU A 41 4.64 6.38 6.24
N VAL A 42 4.09 7.55 5.90
CA VAL A 42 4.52 8.26 4.68
C VAL A 42 5.94 8.81 4.85
N GLY A 43 6.31 9.29 6.04
CA GLY A 43 7.68 9.73 6.34
C GLY A 43 8.69 8.59 6.18
N THR A 44 8.42 7.42 6.75
CA THR A 44 9.32 6.25 6.59
C THR A 44 9.46 5.85 5.13
N LEU A 45 8.35 5.83 4.37
CA LEU A 45 8.40 5.51 2.94
C LEU A 45 9.18 6.55 2.14
N MET A 46 9.08 7.83 2.49
CA MET A 46 9.85 8.90 1.84
C MET A 46 11.35 8.78 2.12
N ASP A 47 11.73 8.38 3.33
CA ASP A 47 13.12 8.21 3.75
C ASP A 47 13.73 6.88 3.28
N ALA A 48 12.90 5.93 2.83
CA ALA A 48 13.32 4.64 2.29
C ALA A 48 13.77 4.73 0.82
N ASP A 49 14.67 5.65 0.48
CA ASP A 49 15.23 5.76 -0.87
C ASP A 49 16.56 4.99 -1.03
N GLU A 50 17.19 4.60 0.08
CA GLU A 50 18.40 3.78 0.08
C GLU A 50 18.13 2.39 -0.54
N GLY A 51 18.89 2.05 -1.58
CA GLY A 51 18.77 0.76 -2.27
C GLY A 51 17.63 0.67 -3.30
N MET A 52 16.94 1.77 -3.62
CA MET A 52 15.91 1.84 -4.66
C MET A 52 16.27 2.83 -5.77
N GLU A 53 15.88 2.51 -7.01
CA GLU A 53 15.94 3.50 -8.08
C GLU A 53 14.87 4.60 -7.85
N GLU A 54 15.24 5.87 -8.05
CA GLU A 54 14.36 7.04 -7.80
C GLU A 54 12.98 6.92 -8.44
N GLY A 55 12.92 6.40 -9.67
CA GLY A 55 11.65 6.13 -10.36
C GLY A 55 10.79 5.12 -9.61
N ALA A 56 11.38 3.98 -9.24
CA ALA A 56 10.67 2.91 -8.54
C ALA A 56 10.18 3.36 -7.16
N HIS A 57 10.99 4.13 -6.42
CA HIS A 57 10.62 4.75 -5.15
C HIS A 57 9.43 5.72 -5.30
N SER A 58 9.48 6.61 -6.30
CA SER A 58 8.38 7.53 -6.59
C SER A 58 7.07 6.81 -6.95
N TRP A 59 7.16 5.72 -7.71
CA TRP A 59 5.99 4.89 -8.04
C TRP A 59 5.46 4.10 -6.84
N MET A 60 6.33 3.64 -5.93
CA MET A 60 5.91 3.05 -4.66
C MET A 60 5.11 4.06 -3.82
N LEU A 61 5.61 5.30 -3.66
CA LEU A 61 4.87 6.36 -2.96
C LEU A 61 3.50 6.63 -3.61
N LYS A 62 3.44 6.65 -4.94
CA LYS A 62 2.19 6.78 -5.70
C LYS A 62 1.26 5.59 -5.49
N ALA A 63 1.78 4.36 -5.43
CA ALA A 63 1.00 3.14 -5.21
C ALA A 63 0.32 3.16 -3.83
N VAL A 64 1.03 3.60 -2.78
CA VAL A 64 0.44 3.73 -1.45
C VAL A 64 -0.60 4.88 -1.41
N LEU A 65 -0.39 5.97 -2.16
CA LEU A 65 -1.41 7.02 -2.32
C LEU A 65 -2.67 6.49 -3.02
N VAL A 66 -2.52 5.64 -4.04
CA VAL A 66 -3.65 4.95 -4.71
C VAL A 66 -4.45 4.09 -3.73
N LEU A 67 -3.77 3.38 -2.83
CA LEU A 67 -4.43 2.61 -1.77
C LEU A 67 -5.28 3.51 -0.88
N LYS A 68 -4.69 4.59 -0.34
CA LYS A 68 -5.40 5.56 0.49
C LYS A 68 -6.59 6.17 -0.27
N TRP A 69 -6.40 6.54 -1.53
CA TRP A 69 -7.46 7.08 -2.38
C TRP A 69 -8.62 6.09 -2.56
N SER A 70 -8.31 4.81 -2.76
CA SER A 70 -9.31 3.75 -2.88
C SER A 70 -10.16 3.61 -1.62
N PHE A 71 -9.55 3.66 -0.44
CA PHE A 71 -10.28 3.64 0.83
C PHE A 71 -11.18 4.86 0.99
N GLN A 72 -10.70 6.06 0.63
CA GLN A 72 -11.54 7.27 0.66
C GLN A 72 -12.74 7.16 -0.28
N LYS A 73 -12.53 6.61 -1.47
CA LYS A 73 -13.60 6.39 -2.46
C LYS A 73 -14.64 5.38 -1.97
N MET A 74 -14.23 4.39 -1.18
CA MET A 74 -15.14 3.46 -0.48
C MET A 74 -15.87 4.10 0.71
N GLY A 75 -15.65 5.40 0.97
CA GLY A 75 -16.22 6.11 2.12
C GLY A 75 -15.54 5.77 3.44
N TRP A 76 -14.40 5.08 3.44
CA TRP A 76 -13.71 4.71 4.67
C TRP A 76 -12.90 5.87 5.20
N ARG A 77 -13.00 6.09 6.51
CA ARG A 77 -12.28 7.14 7.19
C ARG A 77 -10.99 6.59 7.79
N ALA A 78 -9.85 7.11 7.33
CA ALA A 78 -8.57 6.82 7.96
C ALA A 78 -8.46 7.55 9.32
N THR A 79 -7.99 6.82 10.32
CA THR A 79 -7.51 7.34 11.61
C THR A 79 -5.99 7.30 11.59
N MET A 80 -5.33 8.21 12.30
CA MET A 80 -3.87 8.24 12.36
C MET A 80 -3.34 6.99 13.06
N LEU A 81 -2.44 6.25 12.39
CA LEU A 81 -1.71 5.15 13.00
C LEU A 81 -0.63 5.71 13.94
N SER A 82 -0.49 5.12 15.13
CA SER A 82 0.60 5.48 16.05
C SER A 82 1.94 4.93 15.54
N GLU A 83 3.03 5.62 15.89
CA GLU A 83 4.39 5.17 15.58
C GLU A 83 4.66 3.75 16.08
N GLU A 84 4.29 3.45 17.33
CA GLU A 84 4.44 2.11 17.92
C GLU A 84 3.77 1.02 17.08
N LYS A 85 2.57 1.28 16.55
CA LYS A 85 1.87 0.32 15.70
C LYS A 85 2.55 0.18 14.35
N TRP A 86 3.02 1.28 13.77
CA TRP A 86 3.75 1.26 12.51
C TRP A 86 5.04 0.46 12.61
N ILE A 87 5.85 0.70 13.64
CA ILE A 87 7.09 -0.05 13.90
C ILE A 87 6.77 -1.53 14.12
N GLY A 88 5.74 -1.85 14.92
CA GLY A 88 5.33 -3.23 15.14
C GLY A 88 4.92 -3.98 13.86
N ILE A 89 4.31 -3.29 12.88
CA ILE A 89 4.01 -3.87 11.56
C ILE A 89 5.30 -4.16 10.80
N ILE A 90 6.23 -3.20 10.73
CA ILE A 90 7.52 -3.38 10.06
C ILE A 90 8.25 -4.60 10.64
N GLU A 91 8.38 -4.68 11.97
CA GLU A 91 9.08 -5.77 12.65
C GLU A 91 8.42 -7.13 12.35
N SER A 92 7.09 -7.21 12.47
CA SER A 92 6.30 -8.41 12.18
C SER A 92 6.41 -8.88 10.72
N ARG A 93 6.45 -7.93 9.77
CA ARG A 93 6.63 -8.26 8.34
C ARG A 93 8.06 -8.64 8.03
N MET A 94 9.03 -7.99 8.67
CA MET A 94 10.45 -8.27 8.46
C MET A 94 10.77 -9.71 8.87
N GLU A 95 10.29 -10.15 10.04
CA GLU A 95 10.45 -11.54 10.50
C GLU A 95 9.89 -12.54 9.47
N VAL A 96 8.69 -12.31 8.95
CA VAL A 96 8.10 -13.20 7.94
C VAL A 96 8.85 -13.21 6.62
N TYR A 97 9.39 -12.07 6.18
CA TYR A 97 10.17 -11.98 4.95
C TYR A 97 11.54 -12.66 5.12
N GLU A 98 12.20 -12.46 6.25
CA GLU A 98 13.49 -13.10 6.57
C GLU A 98 13.35 -14.61 6.65
N GLU A 99 12.39 -15.13 7.42
CA GLU A 99 12.11 -16.57 7.52
C GLU A 99 11.84 -17.19 6.14
N HIS A 100 11.06 -16.51 5.30
CA HIS A 100 10.77 -17.00 3.96
C HIS A 100 12.01 -17.01 3.05
N GLN A 101 12.82 -15.95 3.11
CA GLN A 101 14.00 -15.78 2.27
C GLN A 101 15.16 -16.71 2.66
N GLU A 102 15.29 -17.07 3.94
CA GLU A 102 16.29 -18.06 4.39
C GLU A 102 16.12 -19.40 3.66
N ASP A 103 14.88 -19.85 3.50
CA ASP A 103 14.55 -21.13 2.88
C ASP A 103 14.44 -21.07 1.35
N ASN A 104 14.01 -19.93 0.79
CA ASN A 104 13.57 -19.85 -0.62
C ASN A 104 14.28 -18.78 -1.46
N GLY A 105 15.11 -17.94 -0.84
CA GLY A 105 15.60 -16.71 -1.46
C GLY A 105 14.49 -15.70 -1.75
N LEU A 106 14.77 -14.71 -2.60
CA LEU A 106 13.78 -13.71 -3.00
C LEU A 106 12.80 -14.28 -4.04
N ASP A 107 11.70 -14.88 -3.57
CA ASP A 107 10.55 -15.28 -4.38
C ASP A 107 9.35 -14.34 -4.15
N ILE A 108 9.23 -13.34 -5.02
CA ILE A 108 8.16 -12.34 -4.99
C ILE A 108 6.76 -12.99 -4.98
N GLN A 109 6.55 -14.05 -5.76
CA GLN A 109 5.22 -14.66 -5.88
C GLN A 109 4.82 -15.42 -4.61
N SER A 110 5.79 -15.99 -3.90
CA SER A 110 5.54 -16.66 -2.63
C SER A 110 5.35 -15.65 -1.49
N LEU A 111 6.14 -14.57 -1.45
CA LEU A 111 5.96 -13.46 -0.52
C LEU A 111 4.58 -12.79 -0.67
N ILE A 112 4.11 -12.57 -1.90
CA ILE A 112 2.75 -12.05 -2.15
C ILE A 112 1.68 -12.94 -1.54
N LYS A 113 1.83 -14.27 -1.63
CA LYS A 113 0.80 -15.22 -1.15
C LYS A 113 0.67 -15.25 0.37
N ILE A 114 1.72 -14.91 1.10
CA ILE A 114 1.74 -14.93 2.57
C ILE A 114 1.36 -13.58 3.20
N SER A 115 1.19 -12.54 2.39
CA SER A 115 0.61 -11.26 2.80
C SER A 115 -0.81 -11.44 3.34
N SER A 116 -1.23 -10.54 4.24
CA SER A 116 -2.62 -10.45 4.69
C SER A 116 -3.59 -10.09 3.56
N SER A 117 -3.09 -9.38 2.53
CA SER A 117 -3.87 -8.90 1.39
C SER A 117 -3.19 -9.19 0.04
N PRO A 118 -3.08 -10.48 -0.36
CA PRO A 118 -2.31 -10.89 -1.54
C PRO A 118 -2.74 -10.24 -2.85
N ASN A 119 -4.05 -10.03 -3.03
CA ASN A 119 -4.58 -9.42 -4.26
C ASN A 119 -4.21 -7.94 -4.36
N THR A 120 -4.39 -7.19 -3.26
CA THR A 120 -4.02 -5.77 -3.19
C THR A 120 -2.52 -5.59 -3.37
N LEU A 121 -1.71 -6.40 -2.69
CA LEU A 121 -0.26 -6.35 -2.80
C LEU A 121 0.21 -6.68 -4.22
N SER A 122 -0.36 -7.73 -4.84
CA SER A 122 -0.04 -8.09 -6.22
C SER A 122 -0.36 -6.95 -7.19
N GLU A 123 -1.54 -6.34 -7.08
CA GLU A 123 -1.94 -5.24 -7.97
C GLU A 123 -1.08 -3.99 -7.78
N LEU A 124 -0.80 -3.58 -6.54
CA LEU A 124 0.07 -2.43 -6.26
C LEU A 124 1.52 -2.70 -6.69
N TYR A 125 2.03 -3.90 -6.46
CA TYR A 125 3.38 -4.27 -6.87
C TYR A 125 3.52 -4.25 -8.40
N LEU A 126 2.57 -4.84 -9.12
CA LEU A 126 2.53 -4.79 -10.60
C LEU A 126 2.46 -3.35 -11.10
N TYR A 127 1.67 -2.50 -10.46
CA TYR A 127 1.58 -1.08 -10.80
C TYR A 127 2.93 -0.36 -10.70
N VAL A 128 3.79 -0.72 -9.75
CA VAL A 128 5.16 -0.18 -9.67
C VAL A 128 6.08 -0.84 -10.70
N ALA A 129 6.05 -2.17 -10.81
CA ALA A 129 6.95 -2.97 -11.63
C ALA A 129 6.74 -2.79 -13.14
N GLU A 130 5.50 -2.58 -13.60
CA GLU A 130 5.21 -2.36 -15.02
C GLU A 130 5.66 -0.97 -15.49
N ASN A 131 5.81 -0.01 -14.57
CA ASN A 131 6.19 1.36 -14.86
C ASN A 131 7.68 1.67 -14.66
N ASN A 132 8.46 0.73 -14.11
CA ASN A 132 9.86 0.95 -13.78
C ASN A 132 10.72 -0.30 -14.00
N ALA A 133 11.93 -0.12 -14.52
CA ALA A 133 12.97 -1.12 -14.37
C ALA A 133 13.52 -1.04 -12.95
N MET A 134 13.64 -2.18 -12.27
CA MET A 134 14.16 -2.27 -10.91
C MET A 134 15.10 -3.47 -10.79
N SER A 135 16.13 -3.30 -9.95
CA SER A 135 16.95 -4.42 -9.49
C SER A 135 16.14 -5.42 -8.65
N ASN A 136 16.67 -6.62 -8.45
CA ASN A 136 16.02 -7.60 -7.56
C ASN A 136 15.93 -7.10 -6.11
N GLU A 137 16.95 -6.38 -5.64
CA GLU A 137 16.95 -5.78 -4.30
C GLU A 137 15.84 -4.74 -4.15
N ALA A 138 15.74 -3.82 -5.10
CA ALA A 138 14.66 -2.83 -5.13
C ALA A 138 13.27 -3.48 -5.22
N ALA A 139 13.10 -4.53 -6.02
CA ALA A 139 11.86 -5.31 -6.08
C ALA A 139 11.46 -5.90 -4.73
N GLY A 140 12.42 -6.50 -4.00
CA GLY A 140 12.19 -7.03 -2.66
C GLY A 140 11.80 -5.96 -1.66
N ASN A 141 12.53 -4.84 -1.64
CA ASN A 141 12.28 -3.72 -0.74
C ASN A 141 10.92 -3.05 -1.01
N ILE A 142 10.57 -2.84 -2.27
CA ILE A 142 9.27 -2.28 -2.67
C ILE A 142 8.14 -3.20 -2.25
N LEU A 143 8.27 -4.51 -2.50
CA LEU A 143 7.24 -5.47 -2.10
C LEU A 143 7.01 -5.43 -0.59
N PHE A 144 8.09 -5.46 0.20
CA PHE A 144 8.05 -5.39 1.65
C PHE A 144 7.35 -4.12 2.16
N LEU A 145 7.74 -2.95 1.63
CA LEU A 145 7.18 -1.67 2.04
C LEU A 145 5.70 -1.53 1.64
N LEU A 146 5.32 -2.02 0.46
CA LEU A 146 3.92 -2.06 0.04
C LEU A 146 3.08 -2.95 0.95
N ASP A 147 3.60 -4.12 1.35
CA ASP A 147 2.91 -5.04 2.25
C ASP A 147 2.69 -4.40 3.63
N CYS A 148 3.74 -3.80 4.20
CA CYS A 148 3.64 -3.04 5.44
C CYS A 148 2.61 -1.90 5.33
N ALA A 149 2.64 -1.15 4.23
CA ALA A 149 1.75 -0.02 4.02
C ALA A 149 0.28 -0.47 3.88
N ILE A 150 0.03 -1.61 3.23
CA ILE A 150 -1.32 -2.19 3.13
C ILE A 150 -1.84 -2.54 4.52
N GLU A 151 -1.07 -3.32 5.29
CA GLU A 151 -1.48 -3.73 6.64
C GLU A 151 -1.72 -2.53 7.55
N ALA A 152 -0.84 -1.53 7.50
CA ALA A 152 -0.99 -0.29 8.25
C ALA A 152 -2.25 0.49 7.87
N MET A 153 -2.51 0.64 6.58
CA MET A 153 -3.69 1.36 6.09
C MET A 153 -4.98 0.61 6.40
N GLU A 154 -4.99 -0.72 6.33
CA GLU A 154 -6.12 -1.57 6.71
C GLU A 154 -6.45 -1.47 8.20
N MET A 155 -5.44 -1.36 9.07
CA MET A 155 -5.64 -1.09 10.50
C MET A 155 -6.11 0.34 10.78
N ALA A 156 -5.67 1.29 9.96
CA ALA A 156 -5.95 2.72 10.11
C ALA A 156 -7.38 3.08 9.69
N VAL A 157 -7.99 2.34 8.76
CA VAL A 157 -9.33 2.65 8.25
C VAL A 157 -10.44 2.14 9.16
N LEU A 158 -11.36 3.06 9.50
CA LEU A 158 -12.66 2.71 10.03
C LEU A 158 -13.61 2.49 8.86
N GLN A 159 -14.11 1.26 8.74
CA GLN A 159 -15.22 0.95 7.85
C GLN A 159 -16.48 1.56 8.48
N ASP A 160 -16.97 2.66 7.91
CA ASP A 160 -18.31 3.13 8.24
C ASP A 160 -19.28 2.02 7.82
N LYS A 161 -19.88 1.34 8.81
CA LYS A 161 -20.98 0.43 8.56
C LYS A 161 -22.08 1.26 7.92
N THR A 162 -22.19 1.21 6.60
CA THR A 162 -23.39 1.68 5.92
C THR A 162 -24.56 0.93 6.54
N GLU A 163 -25.47 1.69 7.17
CA GLU A 163 -26.72 1.21 7.73
C GLU A 163 -27.46 0.38 6.68
N SER A 164 -27.36 -0.94 6.77
CA SER A 164 -28.27 -1.88 6.10
C SER A 164 -28.96 -2.82 7.09
N ASP A 165 -28.94 -2.47 8.39
CA ASP A 165 -29.62 -3.21 9.47
C ASP A 165 -30.55 -2.26 10.27
N ALA A 166 -31.46 -1.56 9.58
CA ALA A 166 -32.60 -0.88 10.18
C ALA A 166 -33.91 -1.30 9.52
#